data_AF-A0A4U9W679-F1
#
_entry.id   AF-A0A4U9W679-F1
#
_cell.length_a   1.000
_cell.length_b   1.000
_cell.length_c   1.000
_cell.angle_alpha   90.00
_cell.angle_beta   90.00
_cell.angle_gamma   90.00
#
_symmetry.space_group_name_H-M   'P 1'
#
loop_
_entity.id
_entity.type
_entity.pdbx_description
1 polymer ?
#
loop_
_entity_poly.entity_id
_entity_poly.type
_entity_poly.pdbx_seq_one_letter_code
_entity_poly.pdbx_strand_id
1 'polypeptide(L)'
;MTPHIVITIQDSNRYFALGIQHILQDYFLAKGCTWSFVPVAPGIAIDLMICVNPFGWSSRFNSRRENSQNRRLGTIIINDTAAAK
;
A
#
# COMPACT_ATOMS: atom_id res chain seq x y z
N MET A 1 -6.50 16.78 15.05
CA MET A 1 -5.40 15.97 14.48
C MET A 1 -5.83 15.47 13.12
N THR A 2 -5.07 15.76 12.08
CA THR A 2 -5.33 15.24 10.72
C THR A 2 -4.81 13.81 10.65
N PRO A 3 -5.63 12.80 10.29
CA PRO A 3 -5.16 11.42 10.19
C PRO A 3 -4.13 11.30 9.06
N HIS A 4 -3.00 10.66 9.36
CA HIS A 4 -1.94 10.37 8.40
C HIS A 4 -1.88 8.87 8.11
N ILE A 5 -1.79 8.51 6.83
CA ILE A 5 -1.80 7.13 6.35
C ILE A 5 -0.53 6.87 5.54
N VAL A 6 0.27 5.89 5.97
CA VAL A 6 1.44 5.41 5.21
C VAL A 6 1.03 4.28 4.27
N ILE A 7 1.29 4.47 2.97
CA ILE A 7 0.83 3.58 1.91
C ILE A 7 2.02 3.01 1.15
N THR A 8 2.01 1.70 0.91
CA THR A 8 2.94 1.06 -0.01
C THR A 8 2.19 0.43 -1.19
N ILE A 9 2.75 0.52 -2.39
CA ILE A 9 2.25 -0.14 -3.59
C ILE A 9 3.32 -1.12 -4.07
N GLN A 10 3.00 -2.40 -4.03
CA GLN A 10 3.87 -3.49 -4.48
C GLN A 10 3.44 -3.93 -5.89
N ASP A 11 4.04 -3.29 -6.88
CA ASP A 11 3.94 -3.70 -8.28
C ASP A 11 5.24 -3.33 -9.02
N SER A 12 5.67 -4.20 -9.93
CA SER A 12 6.78 -3.92 -10.87
C SER A 12 6.42 -2.93 -11.98
N ASN A 13 5.14 -2.79 -12.30
CA ASN A 13 4.63 -1.89 -13.32
C ASN A 13 4.50 -0.46 -12.78
N ARG A 14 5.44 0.40 -13.18
CA ARG A 14 5.48 1.82 -12.78
C ARG A 14 4.20 2.58 -13.14
N TYR A 15 3.57 2.26 -14.27
CA TYR A 15 2.38 2.98 -14.74
C TYR A 15 1.16 2.65 -13.87
N PHE A 16 1.03 1.38 -13.49
CA PHE A 16 0.04 0.95 -12.53
C PHE A 16 0.25 1.65 -11.18
N ALA A 17 1.47 1.64 -10.65
CA ALA A 17 1.78 2.27 -9.37
C ALA A 17 1.44 3.76 -9.37
N LEU A 18 1.81 4.49 -10.42
CA LEU A 18 1.47 5.92 -10.58
C LEU A 18 -0.04 6.15 -10.67
N GLY A 19 -0.78 5.30 -11.41
CA GLY A 19 -2.23 5.38 -11.51
C GLY A 19 -2.92 5.19 -10.15
N ILE A 20 -2.49 4.19 -9.37
CA ILE A 20 -3.01 3.96 -8.02
C ILE A 20 -2.66 5.12 -7.08
N GLN A 21 -1.44 5.67 -7.17
CA GLN A 21 -1.06 6.85 -6.39
C GLN A 21 -2.01 8.02 -6.65
N HIS A 22 -2.32 8.29 -7.92
CA HIS A 22 -3.19 9.39 -8.30
C HIS A 22 -4.62 9.21 -7.75
N ILE A 23 -5.20 8.02 -7.91
CA ILE A 23 -6.55 7.69 -7.40
C ILE A 23 -6.63 7.88 -5.87
N LEU A 24 -5.60 7.43 -5.14
CA LEU A 24 -5.57 7.51 -3.68
C LEU A 24 -5.30 8.93 -3.18
N GLN A 25 -4.46 9.69 -3.88
CA GLN A 25 -4.26 11.11 -3.59
C GLN A 25 -5.60 11.84 -3.60
N ASP A 26 -6.38 11.70 -4.68
CA ASP A 26 -7.67 12.36 -4.81
C ASP A 26 -8.65 11.90 -3.71
N TYR A 27 -8.68 10.60 -3.41
CA TYR A 27 -9.53 10.05 -2.36
C TYR A 27 -9.19 10.61 -0.97
N PHE A 28 -7.92 10.59 -0.57
CA PHE A 28 -7.50 11.04 0.75
C PHE A 28 -7.57 12.57 0.89
N LEU A 29 -7.33 13.30 -0.20
CA LEU A 29 -7.56 14.74 -0.25
C LEU A 29 -9.03 15.07 0.03
N ALA A 30 -9.96 14.37 -0.64
CA ALA A 30 -11.40 14.55 -0.43
C ALA A 30 -11.87 14.16 0.98
N LYS A 31 -11.13 13.29 1.68
CA LYS A 31 -11.40 12.90 3.07
C LYS A 31 -10.73 13.79 4.11
N GLY A 32 -9.92 14.77 3.69
CA GLY A 32 -9.13 15.61 4.60
C GLY A 32 -8.08 14.81 5.38
N CYS A 33 -7.56 13.72 4.80
CA CYS A 33 -6.46 12.93 5.35
C CYS A 33 -5.13 13.38 4.73
N THR A 34 -4.03 13.19 5.44
CA THR A 34 -2.68 13.25 4.86
C THR A 34 -2.17 11.85 4.56
N TRP A 35 -1.26 11.72 3.59
CA TRP A 35 -0.74 10.43 3.17
C TRP A 35 0.73 10.52 2.81
N SER A 36 1.40 9.37 2.77
CA SER A 36 2.76 9.25 2.24
C SER A 36 2.92 7.92 1.53
N PHE A 37 3.46 7.97 0.31
CA PHE A 37 3.85 6.77 -0.43
C PHE A 37 5.29 6.43 -0.08
N VAL A 38 5.50 5.22 0.40
CA VAL A 38 6.82 4.70 0.76
C VAL A 38 7.14 3.48 -0.10
N PRO A 39 8.42 3.27 -0.46
CA PRO A 39 8.83 2.02 -1.08
C PRO A 39 8.65 0.87 -0.10
N VAL A 40 8.46 -0.34 -0.62
CA VAL A 40 8.43 -1.55 0.20
C VAL A 40 9.85 -1.81 0.72
N ALA A 41 10.09 -1.57 2.01
CA ALA A 41 11.38 -1.86 2.65
C ALA A 41 11.20 -2.43 4.08
N PRO A 42 12.12 -3.30 4.53
CA PRO A 42 12.11 -3.80 5.90
C PRO A 42 12.24 -2.65 6.89
N GLY A 43 11.41 -2.64 7.93
CA GLY A 43 11.49 -1.62 8.98
C GLY A 43 10.61 -0.40 8.78
N ILE A 44 9.91 -0.28 7.66
CA ILE A 44 8.94 0.80 7.44
C ILE A 44 7.59 0.42 8.05
N ALA A 45 7.04 1.30 8.88
CA ALA A 45 5.68 1.16 9.40
C ALA A 45 4.68 1.57 8.31
N ILE A 46 3.82 0.65 7.90
CA ILE A 46 2.84 0.83 6.83
C ILE A 46 1.44 0.62 7.40
N ASP A 47 0.51 1.50 7.02
CA ASP A 47 -0.90 1.41 7.40
C ASP A 47 -1.74 0.69 6.33
N LEU A 48 -1.41 0.92 5.04
CA LEU A 48 -2.10 0.34 3.89
C LEU A 48 -1.10 -0.23 2.88
N MET A 49 -1.29 -1.50 2.49
CA MET A 49 -0.52 -2.16 1.45
C MET A 49 -1.41 -2.51 0.26
N ILE A 50 -0.92 -2.23 -0.94
CA ILE A 50 -1.62 -2.53 -2.20
C ILE A 50 -0.73 -3.42 -3.05
N CYS A 51 -1.23 -4.57 -3.47
CA CYS A 51 -0.47 -5.53 -4.27
C CYS A 51 -1.29 -6.08 -5.44
N VAL A 52 -0.60 -6.43 -6.54
CA VAL A 52 -1.22 -7.01 -7.74
C VAL A 52 -0.83 -8.48 -7.89
N ASN A 53 -1.80 -9.39 -7.90
CA ASN A 53 -1.63 -10.83 -8.13
C ASN A 53 -1.58 -11.11 -9.65
N PRO A 54 -0.68 -11.98 -10.19
CA PRO A 54 0.16 -12.98 -9.53
C PRO A 54 1.53 -12.49 -9.05
N PHE A 55 1.95 -11.29 -9.44
CA PHE A 55 3.31 -10.79 -9.15
C PHE A 55 3.51 -10.36 -7.69
N GLY A 56 2.42 -10.14 -6.97
CA GLY A 56 2.33 -9.93 -5.54
C GLY A 56 2.37 -11.25 -4.80
N TRP A 57 3.43 -12.05 -5.00
CA TRP A 57 3.72 -13.11 -4.06
C TRP A 57 3.80 -12.46 -2.68
N SER A 58 3.16 -13.12 -1.73
CA SER A 58 3.24 -12.90 -0.29
C SER A 58 4.67 -12.96 0.21
N SER A 59 5.54 -12.03 -0.22
CA SER A 59 6.78 -11.75 0.46
C SER A 59 6.34 -11.28 1.83
N ARG A 60 6.55 -12.18 2.80
CA ARG A 60 6.45 -11.94 4.23
C ARG A 60 7.26 -10.68 4.57
N PHE A 61 6.71 -9.50 4.33
CA PHE A 61 7.25 -8.29 4.89
C PHE A 61 6.84 -8.31 6.33
N ASN A 62 7.78 -8.76 7.16
CA ASN A 62 7.82 -8.41 8.56
C ASN A 62 7.79 -6.89 8.64
N SER A 63 6.60 -6.30 8.78
CA SER A 63 6.50 -4.95 9.32
C SER A 63 7.20 -5.01 10.67
N ARG A 64 8.43 -4.47 10.77
CA ARG A 64 9.10 -4.37 12.06
C ARG A 64 8.26 -3.38 12.87
N ARG A 65 7.57 -3.87 13.90
CA ARG A 65 6.70 -3.05 14.74
C ARG A 65 7.41 -2.75 16.05
N GLU A 66 7.53 -1.47 16.35
CA GLU A 66 8.01 -0.99 17.65
C GLU A 66 6.99 -1.27 18.77
N ASN A 67 5.71 -1.54 18.45
CA ASN A 67 4.69 -1.97 19.42
C ASN A 67 3.57 -2.80 18.77
N SER A 68 3.21 -3.92 19.42
CA SER A 68 2.28 -4.94 18.90
C SER A 68 0.79 -4.64 19.14
N GLN A 69 0.46 -3.70 20.03
CA GLN A 69 -0.89 -3.64 20.61
C GLN A 69 -1.94 -2.82 19.86
N ASN A 70 -1.62 -2.05 18.80
CA ASN A 70 -2.56 -1.01 18.36
C ASN A 70 -2.75 -0.70 16.86
N ARG A 71 -2.41 -1.56 15.88
CA ARG A 71 -2.78 -1.24 14.47
C ARG A 71 -3.07 -2.44 13.57
N ARG A 72 -4.27 -2.45 12.96
CA ARG A 72 -4.65 -3.35 11.86
C ARG A 72 -3.99 -2.83 10.58
N LEU A 73 -3.15 -3.64 9.93
CA LEU A 73 -2.66 -3.34 8.59
C LEU A 73 -3.80 -3.60 7.60
N GLY A 74 -4.17 -2.60 6.81
CA GLY A 74 -5.11 -2.78 5.70
C GLY A 74 -4.37 -3.31 4.48
N THR A 75 -4.94 -4.30 3.80
CA THR A 75 -4.39 -4.81 2.54
C THR A 75 -5.46 -4.75 1.46
N ILE A 76 -5.12 -4.21 0.29
CA ILE A 76 -5.92 -4.29 -0.93
C ILE A 76 -5.17 -5.18 -1.92
N ILE A 77 -5.83 -6.26 -2.35
CA ILE A 77 -5.31 -7.17 -3.36
C ILE A 77 -6.06 -6.91 -4.66
N ILE A 78 -5.32 -6.60 -5.71
CA ILE A 78 -5.84 -6.41 -7.06
C ILE A 78 -5.48 -7.66 -7.87
N ASN A 79 -6.47 -8.36 -8.38
CA ASN A 79 -6.24 -9.52 -9.24
C ASN A 79 -6.09 -9.05 -10.68
N ASP A 80 -4.89 -9.20 -11.25
CA ASP A 80 -4.68 -8.95 -12.67
C ASP A 80 -5.15 -10.17 -13.47
N THR A 81 -6.31 -10.02 -14.10
CA THR A 81 -6.89 -11.07 -14.95
C THR A 81 -6.25 -11.13 -16.34
N ALA A 82 -5.45 -10.12 -16.73
CA ALA A 82 -4.73 -10.11 -18.00
C ALA A 82 -3.44 -10.95 -17.93
N ALA A 83 -2.83 -11.06 -16.74
CA ALA A 83 -1.63 -11.88 -16.49
C ALA A 83 -1.92 -13.39 -16.34
N ALA A 84 -3.19 -13.81 -16.33
CA ALA A 84 -3.61 -15.21 -16.17
C ALA A 84 -3.76 -15.97 -17.51
N LYS A 85 -3.25 -15.43 -18.62
CA LYS A 85 -3.33 -16.00 -19.97
C LYS A 85 -1.96 -16.45 -20.48
#